data_AF-A0A1V4SRI4-F1
#
_entry.id   AF-A0A1V4SRI4-F1
#
_cell.length_a   1.000
_cell.length_b   1.000
_cell.length_c   1.000
_cell.angle_alpha   90.00
_cell.angle_beta   90.00
_cell.angle_gamma   90.00
#
_symmetry.space_group_name_H-M   'P 1'
#
loop_
_entity.id
_entity.type
_entity.pdbx_description
1 polymer ?
#
loop_
_entity_poly.entity_id
_entity_poly.type
_entity_poly.pdbx_seq_one_letter_code
_entity_poly.pdbx_strand_id
1 'polypeptide(L)'
;MKKLRNSKILVFIIIAALLLQAGYIGYSMLGENLFGGKTPISENAAPDARNQISNEAGASGVDKASGGYSNLKDETTIEISPDILALIKKADPDNYSKNIENYKTLLKQLNVHITFKNEMERLVISNYKLPDILTAYAFLNDCYGRMTDIEPLVKARSEGGKWPDIFKEYNVKNPEFVPSNFDSEYLEKLLQNPGLDQDAVMIADRISQKAKVKFAEVINKKLEGSTWRFINAQYGIVNGQESSPHLSVTGDQLVKYANKWKLTEKQVIEGMTMANKLGKTEDYILSLVKQGQTKEEIYSFAYQEKYY
;
A
#
# COMPACT_ATOMS: atom_id res chain seq x y z
N MET A 1 27.71 31.81 17.20
CA MET A 1 27.50 31.33 15.81
C MET A 1 28.03 29.90 15.58
N LYS A 2 27.55 28.89 16.33
CA LYS A 2 27.92 27.46 16.14
C LYS A 2 26.74 26.56 15.75
N LYS A 3 25.49 27.05 15.80
CA LYS A 3 24.27 26.26 15.57
C LYS A 3 23.96 25.97 14.09
N LEU A 4 24.42 26.82 13.17
CA LEU A 4 24.17 26.68 11.72
C LEU A 4 25.02 25.60 11.03
N ARG A 5 26.10 25.14 11.65
CA ARG A 5 27.01 24.15 11.06
C ARG A 5 26.51 22.72 11.24
N ASN A 6 25.77 22.46 12.32
CA ASN A 6 25.25 21.14 12.63
C ASN A 6 23.96 20.80 11.88
N SER A 7 23.13 21.79 11.50
CA SER A 7 21.92 21.49 10.70
C SER A 7 22.26 21.09 9.26
N LYS A 8 23.32 21.66 8.67
CA LYS A 8 23.77 21.28 7.32
C LYS A 8 24.28 19.83 7.23
N ILE A 9 24.91 19.33 8.30
CA ILE A 9 25.40 17.94 8.37
C ILE A 9 24.21 16.97 8.52
N LEU A 10 23.20 17.33 9.31
CA LEU A 10 21.99 16.53 9.47
C LEU A 10 21.20 16.42 8.16
N VAL A 11 21.07 17.52 7.42
CA VAL A 11 20.40 17.56 6.10
C VAL A 11 21.16 16.69 5.08
N PHE A 12 22.48 16.68 5.10
CA PHE A 12 23.28 15.84 4.19
C PHE A 12 23.11 14.34 4.46
N ILE A 13 22.98 13.94 5.73
CA ILE A 13 22.73 12.54 6.12
C ILE A 13 21.32 12.10 5.71
N ILE A 14 20.32 12.99 5.83
CA ILE A 14 18.94 12.73 5.41
C ILE A 14 18.84 12.64 3.87
N ILE A 15 19.54 13.51 3.14
CA ILE A 15 19.63 13.46 1.66
C ILE A 15 20.36 12.18 1.21
N ALA A 16 21.43 11.76 1.87
CA ALA A 16 22.12 10.51 1.55
C ALA A 16 21.23 9.27 1.82
N ALA A 17 20.43 9.29 2.89
CA ALA A 17 19.45 8.23 3.17
C ALA A 17 18.31 8.20 2.13
N LEU A 18 17.85 9.37 1.68
CA LEU A 18 16.82 9.50 0.63
C LEU A 18 17.36 9.12 -0.76
N LEU A 19 18.61 9.47 -1.09
CA LEU A 19 19.26 9.06 -2.34
C LEU A 19 19.59 7.56 -2.37
N LEU A 20 19.74 6.89 -1.21
CA LEU A 20 19.85 5.43 -1.15
C LEU A 20 18.49 4.74 -1.33
N GLN A 21 17.38 5.37 -0.94
CA GLN A 21 16.02 4.83 -1.16
C GLN A 21 15.46 5.15 -2.56
N ALA A 22 15.75 6.33 -3.12
CA ALA A 22 15.37 6.71 -4.49
C ALA A 22 16.39 6.24 -5.56
N GLY A 23 17.66 6.10 -5.19
CA GLY A 23 18.73 5.69 -6.10
C GLY A 23 18.60 4.27 -6.64
N TYR A 24 17.85 3.39 -5.97
CA TYR A 24 17.64 2.03 -6.46
C TYR A 24 16.57 1.95 -7.58
N ILE A 25 15.67 2.93 -7.69
CA ILE A 25 14.75 3.01 -8.83
C ILE A 25 15.50 3.52 -10.08
N GLY A 26 16.47 4.44 -9.91
CA GLY A 26 17.33 4.92 -11.00
C GLY A 26 18.32 3.89 -11.54
N TYR A 27 18.86 2.99 -10.70
CA TYR A 27 19.81 1.97 -11.14
C TYR A 27 19.18 0.86 -12.00
N SER A 28 17.86 0.66 -11.93
CA SER A 28 17.15 -0.29 -12.81
C SER A 28 16.99 0.19 -14.26
N MET A 29 17.15 1.50 -14.53
CA MET A 29 17.15 2.05 -15.89
C MET A 29 18.56 2.29 -16.47
N LEU A 30 19.61 2.30 -15.64
CA LEU A 30 21.00 2.47 -16.09
C LEU A 30 21.75 1.14 -16.31
N GLY A 31 21.20 0.01 -15.82
CA GLY A 31 21.81 -1.31 -15.96
C GLY A 31 21.78 -1.92 -17.38
N GLU A 32 20.84 -1.51 -18.24
CA GLU A 32 20.74 -2.03 -19.61
C GLU A 32 21.70 -1.36 -20.61
N ASN A 33 22.17 -0.13 -20.33
CA ASN A 33 23.03 0.62 -21.26
C ASN A 33 24.54 0.50 -21.00
N LEU A 34 24.96 -0.21 -19.94
CA LEU A 34 26.39 -0.32 -19.57
C LEU A 34 27.03 -1.68 -19.86
N PHE A 35 26.25 -2.70 -20.25
CA PHE A 35 26.78 -4.04 -20.59
C PHE A 35 26.25 -4.56 -21.93
N GLY A 36 26.73 -3.95 -23.02
CA GLY A 36 27.12 -4.63 -24.26
C GLY A 36 26.09 -5.44 -25.07
N GLY A 37 25.56 -4.81 -26.12
CA GLY A 37 24.97 -5.52 -27.27
C GLY A 37 24.60 -4.57 -28.41
N LYS A 38 25.52 -4.34 -29.35
CA LYS A 38 25.24 -3.59 -30.59
C LYS A 38 24.18 -4.31 -31.43
N THR A 39 23.05 -3.67 -31.71
CA THR A 39 22.27 -3.80 -32.97
C THR A 39 21.21 -2.67 -33.07
N PRO A 40 20.73 -2.33 -34.28
CA PRO A 40 20.50 -0.94 -34.69
C PRO A 40 19.12 -0.38 -34.36
N ILE A 41 19.11 0.95 -34.36
CA ILE A 41 18.03 1.92 -34.31
C ILE A 41 16.75 1.41 -35.00
N SER A 42 15.68 1.26 -34.21
CA SER A 42 14.31 1.32 -34.70
C SER A 42 13.63 2.52 -34.05
N GLU A 43 13.50 3.56 -34.84
CA GLU A 43 12.81 4.81 -34.58
C GLU A 43 11.31 4.53 -34.41
N ASN A 44 10.83 4.53 -33.17
CA ASN A 44 9.42 4.75 -32.83
C ASN A 44 9.40 5.44 -31.47
N ALA A 45 9.50 6.76 -31.52
CA ALA A 45 9.40 7.65 -30.38
C ALA A 45 8.05 7.45 -29.66
N ALA A 46 8.09 6.97 -28.42
CA ALA A 46 7.01 7.17 -27.47
C ALA A 46 7.05 8.65 -27.02
N PRO A 47 5.91 9.35 -26.91
CA PRO A 47 5.92 10.75 -26.56
C PRO A 47 6.26 10.94 -25.07
N ASP A 48 7.40 11.58 -24.83
CA ASP A 48 7.72 12.26 -23.58
C ASP A 48 6.68 13.36 -23.34
N ALA A 49 5.72 13.08 -22.46
CA ALA A 49 4.77 14.05 -21.96
C ALA A 49 4.46 13.78 -20.47
N ARG A 50 5.50 13.83 -19.63
CA ARG A 50 5.31 14.10 -18.20
C ARG A 50 5.49 15.59 -17.97
N ASN A 51 4.34 16.26 -17.90
CA ASN A 51 4.20 17.67 -17.56
C ASN A 51 5.10 18.05 -16.38
N GLN A 52 6.03 18.95 -16.67
CA GLN A 52 6.61 19.83 -15.67
C GLN A 52 5.46 20.57 -14.96
N ILE A 53 5.52 20.57 -13.63
CA ILE A 53 4.63 21.36 -12.79
C ILE A 53 5.02 22.83 -12.99
N SER A 54 4.42 23.50 -13.97
CA SER A 54 4.30 24.95 -13.97
C SER A 54 3.17 25.31 -13.02
N ASN A 55 3.51 26.13 -12.01
CA ASN A 55 2.57 26.79 -11.13
C ASN A 55 1.63 27.70 -11.94
N GLU A 56 0.49 27.18 -12.39
CA GLU A 56 -0.65 28.01 -12.79
C GLU A 56 -1.96 27.44 -12.25
N ALA A 57 -2.61 28.25 -11.42
CA ALA A 57 -4.00 28.08 -11.05
C ALA A 57 -4.86 28.34 -12.29
N GLY A 58 -5.50 27.29 -12.83
CA GLY A 58 -6.36 27.43 -14.00
C GLY A 58 -7.08 26.13 -14.40
N ALA A 59 -8.35 26.06 -13.99
CA ALA A 59 -9.49 25.36 -14.60
C ALA A 59 -9.37 23.94 -15.23
N SER A 60 -10.19 23.05 -14.64
CA SER A 60 -11.24 22.26 -15.30
C SER A 60 -10.86 21.10 -16.24
N GLY A 61 -11.13 19.89 -15.75
CA GLY A 61 -11.21 18.68 -16.57
C GLY A 61 -10.95 17.42 -15.75
N VAL A 62 -11.75 17.17 -14.72
CA VAL A 62 -11.69 15.89 -13.98
C VAL A 62 -13.07 15.27 -14.05
N ASP A 63 -13.16 14.14 -14.75
CA ASP A 63 -14.25 13.19 -14.61
C ASP A 63 -14.40 12.85 -13.14
N LYS A 64 -15.44 13.41 -12.52
CA LYS A 64 -15.81 13.15 -11.12
C LYS A 64 -16.25 11.70 -10.99
N ALA A 65 -15.28 10.83 -10.75
CA ALA A 65 -15.50 9.57 -10.05
C ALA A 65 -15.67 9.80 -8.53
N SER A 66 -16.12 10.99 -8.09
CA SER A 66 -16.54 11.26 -6.72
C SER A 66 -17.99 10.78 -6.51
N GLY A 67 -18.23 9.49 -6.74
CA GLY A 67 -19.51 8.88 -6.42
C GLY A 67 -19.67 8.74 -4.90
N GLY A 68 -20.44 9.63 -4.27
CA GLY A 68 -21.13 9.33 -3.00
C GLY A 68 -20.47 9.69 -1.67
N TYR A 69 -19.27 10.28 -1.62
CA TYR A 69 -18.52 10.47 -0.35
C TYR A 69 -18.50 11.91 0.22
N SER A 70 -19.37 12.82 -0.23
CA SER A 70 -19.31 14.24 0.15
C SER A 70 -19.75 14.56 1.60
N ASN A 71 -20.36 13.61 2.33
CA ASN A 71 -20.84 13.79 3.71
C ASN A 71 -20.24 12.77 4.70
N LEU A 72 -19.04 12.26 4.43
CA LEU A 72 -18.38 11.33 5.35
C LEU A 72 -17.96 12.04 6.65
N LYS A 73 -18.11 11.33 7.77
CA LYS A 73 -17.49 11.66 9.05
C LYS A 73 -16.31 10.73 9.28
N ASP A 74 -15.23 11.25 9.86
CA ASP A 74 -14.06 10.45 10.20
C ASP A 74 -14.32 9.61 11.46
N GLU A 75 -14.86 8.41 11.27
CA GLU A 75 -15.32 7.55 12.35
C GLU A 75 -14.81 6.12 12.20
N THR A 76 -14.54 5.47 13.34
CA THR A 76 -14.15 4.06 13.45
C THR A 76 -14.87 3.41 14.63
N THR A 77 -15.18 2.12 14.50
CA THR A 77 -15.65 1.32 15.63
C THR A 77 -15.22 -0.13 15.47
N ILE A 78 -15.00 -0.80 16.59
CA ILE A 78 -14.76 -2.25 16.67
C ILE A 78 -16.02 -3.01 17.11
N GLU A 79 -17.11 -2.29 17.36
CA GLU A 79 -18.39 -2.87 17.77
C GLU A 79 -19.07 -3.52 16.56
N ILE A 80 -19.51 -4.77 16.75
CA ILE A 80 -20.20 -5.57 15.74
C ILE A 80 -21.64 -5.70 16.21
N SER A 81 -22.61 -5.42 15.34
CA SER A 81 -24.02 -5.48 15.72
C SER A 81 -24.45 -6.92 16.06
N PRO A 82 -25.44 -7.11 16.95
CA PRO A 82 -25.95 -8.44 17.30
C PRO A 82 -26.39 -9.27 16.09
N ASP A 83 -26.97 -8.62 15.07
CA ASP A 83 -27.42 -9.28 13.84
C ASP A 83 -26.23 -9.88 13.05
N ILE A 84 -25.15 -9.11 12.92
CA ILE A 84 -23.93 -9.59 12.26
C ILE A 84 -23.28 -10.71 13.08
N LEU A 85 -23.25 -10.61 14.40
CA LEU A 85 -22.77 -11.68 15.28
C LEU A 85 -23.57 -12.98 15.08
N ALA A 86 -24.90 -12.88 14.99
CA ALA A 86 -25.76 -14.03 14.75
C ALA A 86 -25.50 -14.68 13.37
N LEU A 87 -25.29 -13.87 12.33
CA LEU A 87 -24.96 -14.36 10.99
C LEU A 87 -23.60 -15.07 10.96
N ILE A 88 -22.58 -14.51 11.61
CA ILE A 88 -21.25 -15.13 11.69
C ILE A 88 -21.34 -16.47 12.43
N LYS A 89 -22.07 -16.52 13.57
CA LYS A 89 -22.27 -17.76 14.34
C LYS A 89 -23.02 -18.82 13.55
N LYS A 90 -24.01 -18.42 12.76
CA LYS A 90 -24.79 -19.33 11.91
C LYS A 90 -23.94 -19.91 10.78
N ALA A 91 -23.06 -19.11 10.19
CA ALA A 91 -22.23 -19.53 9.06
C ALA A 91 -21.10 -20.49 9.48
N ASP A 92 -20.50 -20.26 10.66
CA ASP A 92 -19.37 -21.05 11.16
C ASP A 92 -19.38 -21.10 12.70
N PRO A 93 -20.18 -22.00 13.30
CA PRO A 93 -20.34 -22.07 14.75
C PRO A 93 -19.05 -22.51 15.46
N ASP A 94 -18.27 -23.38 14.82
CA ASP A 94 -17.06 -23.97 15.41
C ASP A 94 -15.92 -22.94 15.52
N ASN A 95 -15.81 -22.02 14.56
CA ASN A 95 -14.81 -20.95 14.57
C ASN A 95 -15.37 -19.59 14.98
N TYR A 96 -16.59 -19.51 15.50
CA TYR A 96 -17.26 -18.25 15.82
C TYR A 96 -16.38 -17.28 16.63
N SER A 97 -15.83 -17.72 17.76
CA SER A 97 -14.98 -16.87 18.63
C SER A 97 -13.73 -16.36 17.91
N LYS A 98 -13.05 -17.24 17.16
CA LYS A 98 -11.86 -16.89 16.36
C LYS A 98 -12.21 -15.87 15.28
N ASN A 99 -13.34 -16.06 14.59
CA ASN A 99 -13.83 -15.16 13.56
C ASN A 99 -14.15 -13.75 14.11
N ILE A 100 -14.77 -13.66 15.29
CA ILE A 100 -15.04 -12.37 15.95
C ILE A 100 -13.75 -11.68 16.38
N GLU A 101 -12.80 -12.42 16.96
CA GLU A 101 -11.50 -11.86 17.36
C GLU A 101 -10.71 -11.35 16.15
N ASN A 102 -10.64 -12.15 15.07
CA ASN A 102 -10.00 -11.78 13.83
C ASN A 102 -10.61 -10.52 13.22
N TYR A 103 -11.94 -10.41 13.21
CA TYR A 103 -12.62 -9.25 12.67
C TYR A 103 -12.32 -7.99 13.50
N LYS A 104 -12.46 -8.04 14.82
CA LYS A 104 -12.13 -6.91 15.71
C LYS A 104 -10.66 -6.50 15.60
N THR A 105 -9.76 -7.48 15.50
CA THR A 105 -8.33 -7.26 15.35
C THR A 105 -8.04 -6.56 14.03
N LEU A 106 -8.65 -6.99 12.92
CA LEU A 106 -8.52 -6.32 11.62
C LEU A 106 -9.02 -4.88 11.69
N LEU A 107 -10.23 -4.64 12.21
CA LEU A 107 -10.81 -3.30 12.34
C LEU A 107 -9.89 -2.34 13.10
N LYS A 108 -9.30 -2.83 14.19
CA LYS A 108 -8.37 -2.06 15.03
C LYS A 108 -7.01 -1.84 14.36
N GLN A 109 -6.36 -2.91 13.89
CA GLN A 109 -4.98 -2.86 13.37
C GLN A 109 -4.89 -2.08 12.06
N LEU A 110 -5.88 -2.23 11.18
CA LEU A 110 -5.91 -1.54 9.89
C LEU A 110 -6.65 -0.20 9.98
N ASN A 111 -7.09 0.18 11.18
CA ASN A 111 -7.76 1.45 11.46
C ASN A 111 -8.92 1.70 10.48
N VAL A 112 -9.83 0.73 10.39
CA VAL A 112 -10.85 0.67 9.33
C VAL A 112 -11.91 1.76 9.50
N HIS A 113 -12.13 2.54 8.44
CA HIS A 113 -13.20 3.54 8.41
C HIS A 113 -14.59 2.90 8.51
N ILE A 114 -15.53 3.55 9.20
CA ILE A 114 -16.87 3.00 9.46
C ILE A 114 -17.62 2.59 8.19
N THR A 115 -17.47 3.34 7.10
CA THR A 115 -18.13 3.00 5.82
C THR A 115 -17.62 1.69 5.22
N PHE A 116 -16.34 1.41 5.36
CA PHE A 116 -15.76 0.17 4.87
C PHE A 116 -16.10 -1.01 5.79
N LYS A 117 -16.18 -0.77 7.10
CA LYS A 117 -16.76 -1.74 8.03
C LYS A 117 -18.19 -2.12 7.62
N ASN A 118 -19.04 -1.12 7.37
CA ASN A 118 -20.43 -1.35 6.99
C ASN A 118 -20.53 -2.14 5.67
N GLU A 119 -19.64 -1.87 4.72
CA GLU A 119 -19.60 -2.62 3.47
C GLU A 119 -19.13 -4.08 3.66
N MET A 120 -18.17 -4.34 4.54
CA MET A 120 -17.83 -5.72 4.94
C MET A 120 -19.04 -6.42 5.60
N GLU A 121 -19.79 -5.73 6.45
CA GLU A 121 -20.99 -6.27 7.09
C GLU A 121 -22.13 -6.53 6.08
N ARG A 122 -22.28 -5.70 5.05
CA ARG A 122 -23.18 -5.96 3.91
C ARG A 122 -22.82 -7.26 3.20
N LEU A 123 -21.54 -7.57 3.04
CA LEU A 123 -21.09 -8.83 2.44
C LEU A 123 -21.42 -10.04 3.32
N VAL A 124 -21.30 -9.91 4.65
CA VAL A 124 -21.75 -10.95 5.58
C VAL A 124 -23.26 -11.18 5.46
N ILE A 125 -24.06 -10.11 5.35
CA ILE A 125 -25.52 -10.20 5.10
C ILE A 125 -25.79 -10.88 3.75
N SER A 126 -24.94 -10.65 2.75
CA SER A 126 -24.98 -11.28 1.43
C SER A 126 -24.46 -12.73 1.43
N ASN A 127 -24.28 -13.34 2.61
CA ASN A 127 -23.88 -14.72 2.82
C ASN A 127 -22.47 -15.08 2.34
N TYR A 128 -21.57 -14.09 2.21
CA TYR A 128 -20.15 -14.36 2.02
C TYR A 128 -19.49 -14.74 3.35
N LYS A 129 -18.50 -15.63 3.28
CA LYS A 129 -17.76 -16.11 4.46
C LYS A 129 -16.89 -14.98 5.02
N LEU A 130 -16.95 -14.77 6.34
CA LEU A 130 -16.15 -13.74 7.00
C LEU A 130 -14.65 -13.90 6.74
N PRO A 131 -14.03 -15.10 6.83
CA PRO A 131 -12.61 -15.27 6.49
C PRO A 131 -12.23 -14.77 5.08
N ASP A 132 -13.13 -14.93 4.10
CA ASP A 132 -12.88 -14.46 2.74
C ASP A 132 -12.93 -12.94 2.63
N ILE A 133 -13.90 -12.31 3.32
CA ILE A 133 -14.01 -10.86 3.39
C ILE A 133 -12.77 -10.25 4.06
N LEU A 134 -12.33 -10.82 5.19
CA LEU A 134 -11.15 -10.33 5.91
C LEU A 134 -9.87 -10.51 5.08
N THR A 135 -9.74 -11.62 4.36
CA THR A 135 -8.61 -11.88 3.44
C THR A 135 -8.57 -10.86 2.30
N ALA A 136 -9.70 -10.63 1.63
CA ALA A 136 -9.79 -9.65 0.55
C ALA A 136 -9.50 -8.22 1.06
N TYR A 137 -10.04 -7.84 2.22
CA TYR A 137 -9.79 -6.52 2.80
C TYR A 137 -8.31 -6.32 3.16
N ALA A 138 -7.69 -7.29 3.84
CA ALA A 138 -6.28 -7.21 4.22
C ALA A 138 -5.37 -7.07 3.00
N PHE A 139 -5.63 -7.85 1.95
CA PHE A 139 -4.92 -7.73 0.68
C PHE A 139 -5.09 -6.35 0.03
N LEU A 140 -6.33 -5.85 -0.06
CA LEU A 140 -6.61 -4.53 -0.61
C LEU A 140 -5.95 -3.41 0.23
N ASN A 141 -5.92 -3.54 1.55
CA ASN A 141 -5.22 -2.58 2.43
C ASN A 141 -3.75 -2.45 2.07
N ASP A 142 -3.07 -3.57 1.84
CA ASP A 142 -1.64 -3.60 1.55
C ASP A 142 -1.28 -3.07 0.16
N CYS A 143 -2.24 -3.13 -0.76
CA CYS A 143 -2.14 -2.66 -2.14
C CYS A 143 -2.71 -1.26 -2.36
N TYR A 144 -3.20 -0.57 -1.32
CA TYR A 144 -3.99 0.67 -1.48
C TYR A 144 -5.16 0.47 -2.46
N GLY A 145 -5.81 -0.70 -2.41
CA GLY A 145 -6.93 -1.08 -3.25
C GLY A 145 -8.19 -0.26 -2.95
N ARG A 146 -9.16 -0.31 -3.87
CA ARG A 146 -10.44 0.39 -3.68
C ARG A 146 -11.45 -0.52 -3.01
N MET A 147 -12.34 0.04 -2.22
CA MET A 147 -13.41 -0.74 -1.59
C MET A 147 -14.35 -1.35 -2.61
N THR A 148 -14.53 -0.73 -3.78
CA THR A 148 -15.29 -1.30 -4.90
C THR A 148 -14.74 -2.63 -5.42
N ASP A 149 -13.48 -2.95 -5.10
CA ASP A 149 -12.82 -4.17 -5.56
C ASP A 149 -13.08 -5.36 -4.63
N ILE A 150 -13.58 -5.15 -3.41
CA ILE A 150 -13.71 -6.23 -2.42
C ILE A 150 -14.70 -7.31 -2.85
N GLU A 151 -15.87 -6.93 -3.35
CA GLU A 151 -16.92 -7.87 -3.72
C GLU A 151 -16.51 -8.75 -4.91
N PRO A 152 -15.91 -8.23 -5.99
CA PRO A 152 -15.31 -9.06 -7.03
C PRO A 152 -14.33 -10.12 -6.51
N LEU A 153 -13.45 -9.76 -5.55
CA LEU A 153 -12.46 -10.70 -4.99
C LEU A 153 -13.14 -11.80 -4.16
N VAL A 154 -14.06 -11.41 -3.28
CA VAL A 154 -14.79 -12.36 -2.42
C VAL A 154 -15.70 -13.26 -3.27
N LYS A 155 -16.33 -12.73 -4.32
CA LYS A 155 -17.14 -13.50 -5.26
C LYS A 155 -16.30 -14.54 -6.01
N ALA A 156 -15.16 -14.15 -6.59
CA ALA A 156 -14.26 -15.08 -7.27
C ALA A 156 -13.81 -16.22 -6.34
N ARG A 157 -13.59 -15.91 -5.05
CA ARG A 157 -13.29 -16.93 -4.05
C ARG A 157 -14.47 -17.87 -3.78
N SER A 158 -15.69 -17.32 -3.65
CA SER A 158 -16.91 -18.12 -3.43
C SER A 158 -17.23 -19.06 -4.59
N GLU A 159 -16.82 -18.70 -5.81
CA GLU A 159 -16.96 -19.51 -7.02
C GLU A 159 -15.87 -20.59 -7.16
N GLY A 160 -15.01 -20.77 -6.14
CA GLY A 160 -13.98 -21.80 -6.08
C GLY A 160 -12.59 -21.35 -6.49
N GLY A 161 -12.40 -20.06 -6.81
CA GLY A 161 -11.09 -19.49 -7.12
C GLY A 161 -10.11 -19.63 -5.95
N LYS A 162 -8.82 -19.77 -6.25
CA LYS A 162 -7.76 -19.80 -5.25
C LYS A 162 -7.20 -18.39 -5.05
N TRP A 163 -6.91 -18.02 -3.80
CA TRP A 163 -6.39 -16.69 -3.46
C TRP A 163 -5.14 -16.28 -4.26
N PRO A 164 -4.14 -17.15 -4.52
CA PRO A 164 -2.99 -16.75 -5.31
C PRO A 164 -3.37 -16.29 -6.72
N ASP A 165 -4.30 -17.01 -7.37
CA ASP A 165 -4.77 -16.68 -8.72
C ASP A 165 -5.59 -15.38 -8.72
N ILE A 166 -6.45 -15.21 -7.71
CA ILE A 166 -7.27 -14.00 -7.53
C ILE A 166 -6.39 -12.76 -7.30
N PHE A 167 -5.37 -12.87 -6.44
CA PHE A 167 -4.43 -11.78 -6.18
C PHE A 167 -3.58 -11.44 -7.40
N LYS A 168 -3.15 -12.47 -8.15
CA LYS A 168 -2.40 -12.30 -9.39
C LYS A 168 -3.22 -11.54 -10.42
N GLU A 169 -4.49 -11.93 -10.63
CA GLU A 169 -5.39 -11.23 -11.54
C GLU A 169 -5.63 -9.77 -11.11
N TYR A 170 -5.77 -9.53 -9.80
CA TYR A 170 -5.89 -8.18 -9.27
C TYR A 170 -4.65 -7.32 -9.60
N ASN A 171 -3.45 -7.84 -9.34
CA ASN A 171 -2.18 -7.13 -9.54
C ASN A 171 -1.89 -6.85 -11.03
N VAL A 172 -2.33 -7.73 -11.94
CA VAL A 172 -2.23 -7.47 -13.39
C VAL A 172 -3.06 -6.24 -13.79
N LYS A 173 -4.25 -6.07 -13.19
CA LYS A 173 -5.15 -4.93 -13.46
C LYS A 173 -4.79 -3.68 -12.67
N ASN A 174 -4.01 -3.84 -11.60
CA ASN A 174 -3.62 -2.78 -10.67
C ASN A 174 -2.10 -2.78 -10.51
N PRO A 175 -1.37 -2.11 -11.43
CA PRO A 175 0.08 -2.13 -11.42
C PRO A 175 0.66 -1.60 -10.12
N GLU A 176 1.87 -2.05 -9.79
CA GLU A 176 2.58 -1.60 -8.59
C GLU A 176 2.82 -0.09 -8.62
N PHE A 177 2.76 0.51 -7.43
CA PHE A 177 3.04 1.92 -7.23
C PHE A 177 4.48 2.25 -7.60
N VAL A 178 4.65 3.33 -8.36
CA VAL A 178 5.97 3.86 -8.74
C VAL A 178 6.08 5.28 -8.17
N PRO A 179 6.97 5.53 -7.19
CA PRO A 179 7.14 6.87 -6.63
C PRO A 179 7.35 7.94 -7.69
N SER A 180 6.67 9.07 -7.51
CA SER A 180 6.87 10.26 -8.32
C SER A 180 8.26 10.85 -8.07
N ASN A 181 8.89 11.34 -9.14
CA ASN A 181 10.15 12.06 -9.03
C ASN A 181 9.87 13.52 -8.68
N PHE A 182 9.90 13.85 -7.40
CA PHE A 182 9.68 15.21 -6.91
C PHE A 182 10.96 16.05 -6.99
N ASP A 183 10.80 17.34 -7.27
CA ASP A 183 11.90 18.30 -7.15
C ASP A 183 12.41 18.36 -5.70
N SER A 184 13.74 18.41 -5.53
CA SER A 184 14.37 18.33 -4.21
C SER A 184 14.08 19.57 -3.36
N GLU A 185 14.05 20.77 -3.95
CA GLU A 185 13.70 21.99 -3.22
C GLU A 185 12.22 22.00 -2.82
N TYR A 186 11.36 21.47 -3.68
CA TYR A 186 9.95 21.29 -3.38
C TYR A 186 9.74 20.36 -2.18
N LEU A 187 10.39 19.19 -2.15
CA LEU A 187 10.32 18.27 -1.00
C LEU A 187 10.86 18.90 0.28
N GLU A 188 11.98 19.63 0.22
CA GLU A 188 12.54 20.29 1.40
C GLU A 188 11.56 21.32 1.96
N LYS A 189 10.95 22.16 1.11
CA LYS A 189 9.92 23.12 1.53
C LYS A 189 8.69 22.41 2.10
N LEU A 190 8.28 21.29 1.51
CA LEU A 190 7.12 20.53 1.96
C LEU A 190 7.34 19.97 3.37
N LEU A 191 8.50 19.37 3.62
CA LEU A 191 8.89 18.75 4.89
C LEU A 191 9.18 19.78 6.00
N GLN A 192 9.23 21.07 5.70
CA GLN A 192 9.28 22.14 6.71
C GLN A 192 7.91 22.39 7.36
N ASN A 193 6.81 21.89 6.77
CA ASN A 193 5.49 22.03 7.37
C ASN A 193 5.32 21.06 8.55
N PRO A 194 4.98 21.54 9.75
CA PRO A 194 4.71 20.66 10.89
C PRO A 194 3.62 19.63 10.56
N GLY A 195 3.88 18.36 10.85
CA GLY A 195 2.96 17.26 10.59
C GLY A 195 3.07 16.61 9.21
N LEU A 196 3.99 17.09 8.35
CA LEU A 196 4.41 16.36 7.15
C LEU A 196 5.80 15.74 7.35
N ASP A 197 5.86 14.43 7.19
CA ASP A 197 7.08 13.64 7.16
C ASP A 197 7.19 12.87 5.83
N GLN A 198 8.18 11.98 5.73
CA GLN A 198 8.40 11.18 4.52
C GLN A 198 7.22 10.25 4.23
N ASP A 199 6.58 9.72 5.27
CA ASP A 199 5.37 8.89 5.17
C ASP A 199 4.25 9.68 4.55
N ALA A 200 4.03 10.91 5.02
CA ALA A 200 2.99 11.78 4.51
C ALA A 200 3.13 12.01 3.00
N VAL A 201 4.35 12.25 2.52
CA VAL A 201 4.65 12.38 1.09
C VAL A 201 4.36 11.08 0.35
N MET A 202 4.84 9.95 0.87
CA MET A 202 4.69 8.64 0.22
C MET A 202 3.22 8.20 0.15
N ILE A 203 2.47 8.38 1.24
CA ILE A 203 1.04 8.08 1.31
C ILE A 203 0.28 8.97 0.34
N ALA A 204 0.55 10.28 0.32
CA ALA A 204 -0.12 11.20 -0.58
C ALA A 204 0.13 10.88 -2.06
N ASP A 205 1.37 10.49 -2.42
CA ASP A 205 1.71 10.07 -3.78
C ASP A 205 0.98 8.78 -4.19
N ARG A 206 0.92 7.78 -3.29
CA ARG A 206 0.13 6.56 -3.51
C ARG A 206 -1.35 6.86 -3.75
N ILE A 207 -1.93 7.72 -2.93
CA ILE A 207 -3.33 8.15 -3.06
C ILE A 207 -3.52 8.90 -4.37
N SER A 208 -2.64 9.85 -4.68
CA SER A 208 -2.68 10.64 -5.91
C SER A 208 -2.70 9.76 -7.15
N GLN A 209 -1.81 8.77 -7.22
CA GLN A 209 -1.74 7.84 -8.34
C GLN A 209 -2.96 6.92 -8.41
N LYS A 210 -3.39 6.33 -7.27
CA LYS A 210 -4.52 5.39 -7.24
C LYS A 210 -5.86 6.07 -7.51
N ALA A 211 -6.07 7.27 -6.96
CA ALA A 211 -7.29 8.05 -7.14
C ALA A 211 -7.26 8.90 -8.43
N LYS A 212 -6.10 9.04 -9.08
CA LYS A 212 -5.89 9.90 -10.26
C LYS A 212 -6.21 11.37 -9.96
N VAL A 213 -5.80 11.84 -8.78
CA VAL A 213 -5.96 13.23 -8.32
C VAL A 213 -4.59 13.89 -8.17
N LYS A 214 -4.55 15.22 -8.04
CA LYS A 214 -3.27 15.92 -7.90
C LYS A 214 -2.66 15.67 -6.52
N PHE A 215 -1.35 15.43 -6.45
CA PHE A 215 -0.62 15.26 -5.20
C PHE A 215 -0.88 16.40 -4.19
N ALA A 216 -0.84 17.65 -4.67
CA ALA A 216 -1.08 18.83 -3.84
C ALA A 216 -2.49 18.83 -3.20
N GLU A 217 -3.50 18.31 -3.89
CA GLU A 217 -4.86 18.20 -3.35
C GLU A 217 -4.89 17.25 -2.15
N VAL A 218 -4.17 16.13 -2.24
CA VAL A 218 -4.09 15.14 -1.16
C VAL A 218 -3.31 15.68 0.04
N ILE A 219 -2.16 16.32 -0.20
CA ILE A 219 -1.36 16.92 0.87
C ILE A 219 -2.11 18.06 1.57
N ASN A 220 -2.82 18.91 0.83
CA ASN A 220 -3.56 20.02 1.44
C ASN A 220 -4.62 19.51 2.42
N LYS A 221 -5.33 18.42 2.09
CA LYS A 221 -6.26 17.78 3.03
C LYS A 221 -5.57 17.33 4.32
N LYS A 222 -4.33 16.82 4.24
CA LYS A 222 -3.54 16.45 5.42
C LYS A 222 -3.14 17.67 6.24
N LEU A 223 -2.70 18.74 5.59
CA LEU A 223 -2.34 20.01 6.24
C LEU A 223 -3.54 20.69 6.91
N GLU A 224 -4.74 20.51 6.37
CA GLU A 224 -6.01 20.94 6.97
C GLU A 224 -6.42 20.11 8.20
N GLY A 225 -5.63 19.09 8.57
CA GLY A 225 -5.82 18.28 9.77
C GLY A 225 -6.58 16.98 9.55
N SER A 226 -6.87 16.59 8.30
CA SER A 226 -7.53 15.30 8.04
C SER A 226 -6.61 14.11 8.33
N THR A 227 -7.18 13.02 8.84
CA THR A 227 -6.48 11.75 9.00
C THR A 227 -6.27 11.07 7.64
N TRP A 228 -5.25 10.22 7.52
CA TRP A 228 -5.04 9.47 6.28
C TRP A 228 -6.19 8.51 6.01
N ARG A 229 -6.72 7.88 7.06
CA ARG A 229 -7.95 7.08 6.99
C ARG A 229 -9.10 7.84 6.32
N PHE A 230 -9.38 9.06 6.76
CA PHE A 230 -10.48 9.86 6.21
C PHE A 230 -10.23 10.26 4.77
N ILE A 231 -9.02 10.72 4.45
CA ILE A 231 -8.62 11.08 3.09
C ILE A 231 -8.79 9.86 2.16
N ASN A 232 -8.31 8.69 2.56
CA ASN A 232 -8.47 7.44 1.80
C ASN A 232 -9.95 7.07 1.62
N ALA A 233 -10.77 7.21 2.67
CA ALA A 233 -12.20 6.96 2.60
C ALA A 233 -12.92 7.85 1.57
N GLN A 234 -12.55 9.13 1.45
CA GLN A 234 -13.10 10.04 0.43
C GLN A 234 -12.83 9.57 -1.00
N TYR A 235 -11.72 8.86 -1.23
CA TYR A 235 -11.35 8.29 -2.52
C TYR A 235 -11.72 6.81 -2.67
N GLY A 236 -12.42 6.24 -1.68
CA GLY A 236 -12.77 4.83 -1.66
C GLY A 236 -11.57 3.88 -1.55
N ILE A 237 -10.41 4.34 -1.08
CA ILE A 237 -9.20 3.53 -0.86
C ILE A 237 -9.27 2.93 0.56
N VAL A 238 -9.01 1.63 0.71
CA VAL A 238 -9.28 0.94 1.98
C VAL A 238 -8.21 1.14 3.07
N ASN A 239 -7.01 1.62 2.71
CA ASN A 239 -5.91 1.75 3.66
C ASN A 239 -6.22 2.80 4.74
N GLY A 240 -6.27 2.38 6.01
CA GLY A 240 -6.58 3.26 7.14
C GLY A 240 -5.36 3.68 7.97
N GLN A 241 -4.16 3.23 7.61
CA GLN A 241 -2.97 3.37 8.45
C GLN A 241 -2.40 4.80 8.35
N GLU A 242 -1.96 5.34 9.49
CA GLU A 242 -1.41 6.71 9.54
C GLU A 242 0.09 6.79 9.20
N SER A 243 0.75 5.64 9.04
CA SER A 243 2.15 5.54 8.67
C SER A 243 2.33 4.48 7.58
N SER A 244 3.36 4.63 6.76
CA SER A 244 3.71 3.62 5.76
C SER A 244 4.50 2.49 6.42
N PRO A 245 4.35 1.23 6.00
CA PRO A 245 5.25 0.17 6.44
C PRO A 245 6.65 0.44 5.88
N HIS A 246 7.55 0.91 6.73
CA HIS A 246 8.96 1.11 6.38
C HIS A 246 9.78 -0.12 6.65
N LEU A 247 10.68 -0.38 5.72
CA LEU A 247 11.75 -1.34 5.90
C LEU A 247 13.05 -0.59 6.22
N SER A 248 13.41 -0.56 7.50
CA SER A 248 14.70 0.01 7.96
C SER A 248 15.78 -1.06 7.90
N VAL A 249 16.47 -1.16 6.77
CA VAL A 249 17.53 -2.16 6.56
C VAL A 249 18.80 -1.49 6.06
N THR A 250 19.94 -1.82 6.67
CA THR A 250 21.25 -1.35 6.25
C THR A 250 21.80 -2.16 5.07
N GLY A 251 22.76 -1.61 4.32
CA GLY A 251 23.46 -2.35 3.27
C GLY A 251 24.09 -3.65 3.78
N ASP A 252 24.71 -3.62 4.96
CA ASP A 252 25.31 -4.81 5.57
C ASP A 252 24.26 -5.90 5.89
N GLN A 253 23.07 -5.50 6.35
CA GLN A 253 21.96 -6.43 6.59
C GLN A 253 21.46 -7.05 5.27
N LEU A 254 21.32 -6.25 4.21
CA LEU A 254 20.94 -6.76 2.88
C LEU A 254 21.95 -7.78 2.37
N VAL A 255 23.25 -7.47 2.41
CA VAL A 255 24.32 -8.37 1.98
C VAL A 255 24.32 -9.66 2.80
N LYS A 256 24.11 -9.57 4.13
CA LYS A 256 24.01 -10.75 5.00
C LYS A 256 22.85 -11.66 4.59
N TYR A 257 21.66 -11.11 4.37
CA TYR A 257 20.48 -11.89 3.98
C TYR A 257 20.61 -12.47 2.56
N ALA A 258 21.09 -11.68 1.60
CA ALA A 258 21.34 -12.13 0.24
C ALA A 258 22.29 -13.33 0.22
N ASN A 259 23.38 -13.27 0.99
CA ASN A 259 24.36 -14.34 1.08
C ASN A 259 23.84 -15.60 1.81
N LYS A 260 23.07 -15.43 2.89
CA LYS A 260 22.46 -16.53 3.66
C LYS A 260 21.44 -17.30 2.82
N TRP A 261 20.54 -16.58 2.16
CA TRP A 261 19.42 -17.18 1.43
C TRP A 261 19.73 -17.48 -0.04
N LYS A 262 20.87 -17.00 -0.56
CA LYS A 262 21.24 -17.10 -1.99
C LYS A 262 20.19 -16.42 -2.88
N LEU A 263 19.76 -15.25 -2.46
CA LEU A 263 18.78 -14.40 -3.12
C LEU A 263 19.43 -13.10 -3.59
N THR A 264 18.85 -12.46 -4.59
CA THR A 264 19.24 -11.10 -4.99
C THR A 264 18.82 -10.08 -3.92
N GLU A 265 19.48 -8.92 -3.87
CA GLU A 265 19.08 -7.83 -2.96
C GLU A 265 17.60 -7.44 -3.14
N LYS A 266 17.13 -7.39 -4.38
CA LYS A 266 15.72 -7.12 -4.70
C LYS A 266 14.78 -8.14 -4.05
N GLN A 267 15.04 -9.44 -4.21
CA GLN A 267 14.23 -10.49 -3.58
C GLN A 267 14.28 -10.43 -2.05
N VAL A 268 15.42 -10.05 -1.47
CA VAL A 268 15.55 -9.85 -0.02
C VAL A 268 14.67 -8.69 0.44
N ILE A 269 14.74 -7.53 -0.22
CA ILE A 269 13.93 -6.35 0.11
C ILE A 269 12.43 -6.65 0.00
N GLU A 270 12.03 -7.30 -1.09
CA GLU A 270 10.64 -7.73 -1.30
C GLU A 270 10.19 -8.69 -0.20
N GLY A 271 11.00 -9.70 0.12
CA GLY A 271 10.73 -10.66 1.18
C GLY A 271 10.61 -10.03 2.57
N MET A 272 11.52 -9.12 2.92
CA MET A 272 11.48 -8.42 4.21
C MET A 272 10.30 -7.44 4.29
N THR A 273 9.94 -6.81 3.18
CA THR A 273 8.74 -5.95 3.09
C THR A 273 7.46 -6.79 3.28
N MET A 274 7.38 -7.97 2.67
CA MET A 274 6.28 -8.92 2.90
C MET A 274 6.24 -9.38 4.36
N ALA A 275 7.38 -9.69 4.97
CA ALA A 275 7.45 -10.08 6.37
C ALA A 275 6.89 -9.01 7.30
N ASN A 276 7.27 -7.74 7.09
CA ASN A 276 6.76 -6.60 7.84
C ASN A 276 5.23 -6.46 7.69
N LYS A 277 4.73 -6.46 6.45
CA LYS A 277 3.29 -6.31 6.15
C LYS A 277 2.44 -7.45 6.74
N LEU A 278 2.94 -8.68 6.63
CA LEU A 278 2.23 -9.88 7.08
C LEU A 278 2.40 -10.17 8.58
N GLY A 279 3.25 -9.41 9.29
CA GLY A 279 3.59 -9.66 10.68
C GLY A 279 4.30 -11.01 10.88
N LYS A 280 5.11 -11.43 9.91
CA LYS A 280 5.90 -12.67 9.93
C LYS A 280 7.38 -12.34 10.08
N THR A 281 8.19 -13.34 10.44
CA THR A 281 9.63 -13.14 10.54
C THR A 281 10.28 -13.09 9.15
N GLU A 282 11.34 -12.31 9.02
CA GLU A 282 12.11 -12.18 7.77
C GLU A 282 12.65 -13.53 7.31
N ASP A 283 13.22 -14.32 8.23
CA ASP A 283 13.75 -15.66 7.95
C ASP A 283 12.67 -16.62 7.42
N TYR A 284 11.44 -16.54 7.93
CA TYR A 284 10.34 -17.35 7.44
C TYR A 284 10.00 -17.01 5.99
N ILE A 285 9.76 -15.73 5.69
CA ILE A 285 9.38 -15.29 4.34
C ILE A 285 10.51 -15.52 3.33
N LEU A 286 11.75 -15.20 3.69
CA LEU A 286 12.90 -15.39 2.80
C LEU A 286 13.12 -16.89 2.47
N SER A 287 12.76 -17.79 3.38
CA SER A 287 12.77 -19.23 3.10
C SER A 287 11.76 -19.64 2.02
N LEU A 288 10.56 -19.03 2.01
CA LEU A 288 9.53 -19.28 1.00
C LEU A 288 9.94 -18.70 -0.37
N VAL A 289 10.50 -17.50 -0.37
CA VAL A 289 11.05 -16.88 -1.59
C VAL A 289 12.16 -17.74 -2.19
N LYS A 290 13.07 -18.27 -1.35
CA LYS A 290 14.11 -19.21 -1.80
C LYS A 290 13.54 -20.51 -2.39
N GLN A 291 12.41 -20.98 -1.89
CA GLN A 291 11.71 -22.15 -2.43
C GLN A 291 10.97 -21.86 -3.74
N GLY A 292 11.00 -20.61 -4.22
CA GLY A 292 10.37 -20.21 -5.48
C GLY A 292 8.89 -19.85 -5.34
N GLN A 293 8.37 -19.68 -4.13
CA GLN A 293 7.00 -19.21 -3.95
C GLN A 293 6.84 -17.78 -4.44
N THR A 294 5.72 -17.50 -5.12
CA THR A 294 5.40 -16.15 -5.58
C THR A 294 4.91 -15.28 -4.42
N LYS A 295 4.93 -13.96 -4.63
CA LYS A 295 4.33 -12.98 -3.71
C LYS A 295 2.89 -13.37 -3.38
N GLU A 296 2.08 -13.65 -4.38
CA GLU A 296 0.67 -14.01 -4.21
C GLU A 296 0.46 -15.30 -3.40
N GLU A 297 1.33 -16.30 -3.58
CA GLU A 297 1.29 -17.54 -2.79
C GLU A 297 1.62 -17.28 -1.31
N ILE A 298 2.65 -16.48 -1.05
CA ILE A 298 3.08 -16.10 0.31
C ILE A 298 1.97 -15.31 1.03
N TYR A 299 1.39 -14.31 0.36
CA TYR A 299 0.26 -13.53 0.89
C TYR A 299 -0.96 -14.41 1.16
N SER A 300 -1.34 -15.26 0.20
CA SER A 300 -2.44 -16.21 0.36
C SER A 300 -2.23 -17.11 1.57
N PHE A 301 -1.05 -17.72 1.69
CA PHE A 301 -0.73 -18.62 2.80
C PHE A 301 -0.86 -17.90 4.14
N ALA A 302 -0.25 -16.72 4.27
CA ALA A 302 -0.25 -15.96 5.53
C ALA A 302 -1.66 -15.50 5.94
N TYR A 303 -2.49 -15.06 4.99
CA TYR A 303 -3.87 -14.68 5.30
C TYR A 303 -4.76 -15.88 5.59
N GLN A 304 -4.56 -17.00 4.91
CA GLN A 304 -5.28 -18.24 5.23
C GLN A 304 -4.94 -18.72 6.64
N GLU A 305 -3.66 -18.75 7.03
CA GLU A 305 -3.25 -19.09 8.40
C GLU A 305 -3.88 -18.15 9.45
N LYS A 306 -4.05 -16.87 9.10
CA LYS A 306 -4.63 -15.86 10.00
C LYS A 306 -6.15 -16.00 10.13
N TYR A 307 -6.86 -16.23 9.02
CA TYR A 307 -8.32 -16.09 8.97
C TYR A 307 -9.10 -17.41 8.89
N TYR A 308 -8.45 -18.51 8.52
CA TYR A 308 -9.02 -19.87 8.50
C TYR A 308 -8.47 -20.70 9.65
#